data_AF-A0A3L8B9Z1-F1
#
_entry.id   AF-A0A3L8B9Z1-F1
#
_cell.length_a   1.000
_cell.length_b   1.000
_cell.length_c   1.000
_cell.angle_alpha   90.00
_cell.angle_beta   90.00
_cell.angle_gamma   90.00
#
_symmetry.space_group_name_H-M   'P 1'
#
loop_
_entity.id
_entity.type
_entity.pdbx_description
1 polymer ?
#
loop_
_entity_poly.entity_id
_entity_poly.type
_entity_poly.pdbx_seq_one_letter_code
_entity_poly.pdbx_strand_id
1 'polypeptide(L)'
;MSQAGALHIRFGRDSAANALLSIESTRPQGLTRLLQNRTIVEAHQVVSLLFSVCRRAQTVAASRVAEQLMGVTVPAELEQHRDQMLRLELLHEHLWTLLVQLPPRLGLPPRTDCMAEASQILRCAMSGMDRRSVLSGIFGIKAVADDLPAVMDLAAWAGQLYESLFTGGNCLADELVAATRLQDWRSDYHLCGVQSFSGEDLVSRLIGDPAFSHQPQWQQQPRETGAVVRQADRAPVFQALQQGWCLQPRLLAIVLEVQWLLKWLLAGASRAATGKEDGGVNISNGNIESASPRFALTQLETARGGLIHGVELNPERERIARYWIIAPTDWNFHPQGVLHTMVEKLPETEAEQAHQRLALLVMMMNPCVGWEVQSHA
;
A
#
# COMPACT_ATOMS: atom_id res chain seq x y z
N MET A 1 -10.74 -0.65 -20.81
CA MET A 1 -11.19 -0.05 -19.54
C MET A 1 -10.83 -1.01 -18.42
N SER A 2 -10.09 -0.56 -17.42
CA SER A 2 -9.74 -1.42 -16.28
C SER A 2 -10.99 -1.82 -15.50
N GLN A 3 -11.17 -3.10 -15.18
CA GLN A 3 -12.27 -3.57 -14.31
C GLN A 3 -12.17 -3.03 -12.87
N ALA A 4 -11.05 -2.38 -12.52
CA ALA A 4 -10.81 -1.82 -11.18
C ALA A 4 -11.50 -0.46 -10.94
N GLY A 5 -12.05 0.18 -11.98
CA GLY A 5 -12.58 1.55 -11.90
C GLY A 5 -11.49 2.62 -11.98
N ALA A 6 -11.86 3.87 -11.68
CA ALA A 6 -10.97 5.03 -11.66
C ALA A 6 -11.34 6.04 -10.55
N LEU A 7 -10.38 6.90 -10.18
CA LEU A 7 -10.61 8.11 -9.39
C LEU A 7 -10.70 9.33 -10.30
N HIS A 8 -11.78 10.10 -10.15
CA HIS A 8 -11.96 11.40 -10.78
C HIS A 8 -11.78 12.47 -9.70
N ILE A 9 -10.69 13.22 -9.81
CA ILE A 9 -10.33 14.26 -8.83
C ILE A 9 -10.50 15.60 -9.54
N ARG A 10 -11.50 16.39 -9.11
CA ARG A 10 -11.74 17.72 -9.69
C ARG A 10 -11.32 18.79 -8.70
N PHE A 11 -10.52 19.73 -9.17
CA PHE A 11 -10.01 20.83 -8.35
C PHE A 11 -10.26 22.19 -9.02
N GLY A 12 -10.71 23.16 -8.25
CA GLY A 12 -10.87 24.53 -8.69
C GLY A 12 -10.94 25.49 -7.51
N ARG A 13 -11.36 26.72 -7.77
CA ARG A 13 -11.67 27.71 -6.75
C ARG A 13 -13.03 28.34 -6.99
N ASP A 14 -13.74 28.66 -5.92
CA ASP A 14 -14.96 29.45 -6.00
C ASP A 14 -14.65 30.96 -6.23
N SER A 15 -15.70 31.78 -6.35
CA SER A 15 -15.57 33.24 -6.51
C SER A 15 -14.92 33.95 -5.32
N ALA A 16 -14.89 33.31 -4.15
CA ALA A 16 -14.22 33.79 -2.95
C ALA A 16 -12.80 33.20 -2.79
N ALA A 17 -12.28 32.56 -3.85
CA ALA A 17 -10.99 31.90 -3.92
C ALA A 17 -10.81 30.70 -2.96
N ASN A 18 -11.90 30.16 -2.40
CA ASN A 18 -11.82 28.93 -1.62
C ASN A 18 -11.57 27.73 -2.53
N ALA A 19 -10.69 26.82 -2.10
CA ALA A 19 -10.44 25.58 -2.82
C ALA A 19 -11.71 24.71 -2.88
N LEU A 20 -12.07 24.28 -4.08
CA LEU A 20 -13.12 23.29 -4.34
C LEU A 20 -12.45 21.98 -4.76
N LEU A 21 -12.64 20.93 -3.98
CA LEU A 21 -12.13 19.60 -4.27
C LEU A 21 -13.29 18.60 -4.27
N SER A 22 -13.45 17.85 -5.36
CA SER A 22 -14.34 16.69 -5.40
C SER A 22 -13.55 15.44 -5.76
N ILE A 23 -13.70 14.38 -4.98
CA ILE A 23 -13.08 13.08 -5.24
C ILE A 23 -14.22 12.07 -5.48
N GLU A 24 -14.23 11.46 -6.65
CA GLU A 24 -15.22 10.47 -7.03
C GLU A 24 -14.52 9.17 -7.42
N SER A 25 -14.91 8.05 -6.80
CA SER A 25 -14.41 6.73 -7.12
C SER A 25 -15.45 5.94 -7.89
N THR A 26 -15.09 5.48 -9.08
CA THR A 26 -15.92 4.57 -9.90
C THR A 26 -15.58 3.10 -9.65
N ARG A 27 -14.81 2.79 -8.59
CA ARG A 27 -14.50 1.42 -8.20
C ARG A 27 -15.80 0.63 -7.97
N PRO A 28 -15.98 -0.56 -8.58
CA PRO A 28 -17.20 -1.33 -8.45
C PRO A 28 -17.49 -1.72 -6.99
N GLN A 29 -18.56 -1.14 -6.42
CA GLN A 29 -18.95 -1.35 -5.02
C GLN A 29 -19.46 -2.78 -4.71
N GLY A 30 -19.66 -3.60 -5.75
CA GLY A 30 -20.23 -4.95 -5.63
C GLY A 30 -19.27 -6.09 -5.93
N LEU A 31 -17.97 -5.86 -6.16
CA LEU A 31 -17.09 -6.93 -6.64
C LEU A 31 -16.97 -8.09 -5.64
N THR A 32 -17.01 -7.80 -4.34
CA THR A 32 -17.01 -8.82 -3.29
C THR A 32 -18.32 -9.63 -3.21
N ARG A 33 -19.43 -9.15 -3.82
CA ARG A 33 -20.67 -9.94 -3.93
C ARG A 33 -20.48 -11.18 -4.81
N LEU A 34 -19.51 -11.16 -5.72
CA LEU A 34 -19.13 -12.34 -6.51
C LEU A 34 -18.57 -13.48 -5.65
N LEU A 35 -18.19 -13.19 -4.40
CA LEU A 35 -17.69 -14.15 -3.42
C LEU A 35 -18.79 -14.69 -2.50
N GLN A 36 -19.98 -14.08 -2.48
CA GLN A 36 -21.11 -14.55 -1.66
C GLN A 36 -21.58 -15.94 -2.12
N ASN A 37 -22.02 -16.75 -1.17
CA ASN A 37 -22.44 -18.14 -1.36
C ASN A 37 -21.36 -19.09 -1.90
N ARG A 38 -20.11 -18.65 -2.08
CA ARG A 38 -18.97 -19.54 -2.32
C ARG A 38 -18.47 -20.13 -1.02
N THR A 39 -17.82 -21.28 -1.11
CA THR A 39 -16.96 -21.77 -0.04
C THR A 39 -15.73 -20.86 0.09
N ILE A 40 -15.07 -20.91 1.24
CA ILE A 40 -13.86 -20.11 1.47
C ILE A 40 -12.72 -20.47 0.51
N VAL A 41 -12.62 -21.75 0.13
CA VAL A 41 -11.64 -22.27 -0.84
C VAL A 41 -11.92 -21.74 -2.25
N GLU A 42 -13.18 -21.76 -2.70
CA GLU A 42 -13.58 -21.19 -3.99
C GLU A 42 -13.32 -19.68 -4.05
N ALA A 43 -13.59 -18.96 -2.97
CA ALA A 43 -13.33 -17.52 -2.93
C ALA A 43 -11.83 -17.21 -2.97
N HIS A 44 -11.00 -17.97 -2.25
CA HIS A 44 -9.54 -17.82 -2.28
C HIS A 44 -8.97 -17.88 -3.71
N GLN A 45 -9.44 -18.84 -4.52
CA GLN A 45 -9.02 -19.00 -5.91
C GLN A 45 -9.41 -17.83 -6.82
N VAL A 46 -10.48 -17.10 -6.47
CA VAL A 46 -11.07 -16.04 -7.28
C VAL A 46 -10.52 -14.66 -6.91
N VAL A 47 -10.13 -14.42 -5.66
CA VAL A 47 -9.68 -13.09 -5.18
C VAL A 47 -8.53 -12.53 -6.03
N SER A 48 -7.51 -13.33 -6.32
CA SER A 48 -6.34 -12.87 -7.09
C SER A 48 -6.64 -12.55 -8.57
N LEU A 49 -7.75 -13.08 -9.10
CA LEU A 49 -8.25 -12.78 -10.44
C LEU A 49 -9.07 -11.48 -10.46
N LEU A 50 -9.81 -11.21 -9.39
CA LEU A 50 -10.63 -10.01 -9.25
C LEU A 50 -9.79 -8.76 -8.93
N PHE A 51 -8.68 -8.92 -8.19
CA PHE A 51 -7.85 -7.82 -7.72
C PHE A 51 -6.42 -7.97 -8.23
N SER A 52 -6.16 -7.40 -9.41
CA SER A 52 -4.87 -7.52 -10.12
C SER A 52 -3.77 -6.60 -9.59
N VAL A 53 -4.13 -5.51 -8.90
CA VAL A 53 -3.20 -4.58 -8.24
C VAL A 53 -2.89 -5.10 -6.83
N CYS A 54 -1.62 -5.08 -6.42
CA CYS A 54 -1.15 -5.71 -5.17
C CYS A 54 -1.53 -7.20 -5.10
N ARG A 55 -1.38 -7.94 -6.21
CA ARG A 55 -1.87 -9.33 -6.37
C ARG A 55 -1.39 -10.24 -5.25
N ARG A 56 -0.13 -10.10 -4.81
CA ARG A 56 0.43 -10.97 -3.79
C ARG A 56 -0.13 -10.65 -2.41
N ALA A 57 -0.19 -9.37 -2.05
CA ALA A 57 -0.91 -8.90 -0.86
C ALA A 57 -2.36 -9.41 -0.82
N GLN A 58 -3.11 -9.30 -1.92
CA GLN A 58 -4.49 -9.82 -2.02
C GLN A 58 -4.56 -11.33 -1.76
N THR A 59 -3.60 -12.09 -2.31
CA THR A 59 -3.48 -13.54 -2.11
C THR A 59 -3.18 -13.88 -0.66
N VAL A 60 -2.21 -13.19 -0.04
CA VAL A 60 -1.83 -13.42 1.37
C VAL A 60 -3.00 -13.09 2.30
N ALA A 61 -3.70 -11.97 2.08
CA ALA A 61 -4.87 -11.62 2.86
C ALA A 61 -5.98 -12.68 2.73
N ALA A 62 -6.28 -13.13 1.50
CA ALA A 62 -7.24 -14.19 1.26
C ALA A 62 -6.85 -15.51 1.94
N SER A 63 -5.55 -15.86 1.93
CA SER A 63 -5.04 -17.05 2.61
C SER A 63 -5.22 -16.96 4.12
N ARG A 64 -4.85 -15.83 4.74
CA ARG A 64 -4.94 -15.64 6.20
C ARG A 64 -6.39 -15.74 6.69
N VAL A 65 -7.35 -15.11 6.01
CA VAL A 65 -8.77 -15.25 6.40
C VAL A 65 -9.30 -16.67 6.19
N ALA A 66 -8.84 -17.37 5.15
CA ALA A 66 -9.22 -18.77 4.91
C ALA A 66 -8.67 -19.71 5.99
N GLU A 67 -7.40 -19.53 6.37
CA GLU A 67 -6.73 -20.30 7.41
C GLU A 67 -7.41 -20.12 8.78
N GLN A 68 -7.75 -18.87 9.13
CA GLN A 68 -8.51 -18.58 10.36
C GLN A 68 -9.86 -19.32 10.38
N LEU A 69 -10.65 -19.22 9.31
CA LEU A 69 -11.97 -19.86 9.24
C LEU A 69 -11.90 -21.38 9.20
N MET A 70 -10.82 -21.95 8.66
CA MET A 70 -10.61 -23.39 8.58
C MET A 70 -9.89 -23.96 9.81
N GLY A 71 -9.49 -23.12 10.78
CA GLY A 71 -8.74 -23.55 11.94
C GLY A 71 -7.34 -24.09 11.60
N VAL A 72 -6.73 -23.62 10.52
CA VAL A 72 -5.40 -24.06 10.07
C VAL A 72 -4.33 -23.32 10.86
N THR A 73 -3.50 -24.06 11.60
CA THR A 73 -2.31 -23.50 12.23
C THR A 73 -1.21 -23.29 11.19
N VAL A 74 -0.79 -22.04 11.03
CA VAL A 74 0.25 -21.63 10.08
C VAL A 74 1.63 -21.64 10.76
N PRO A 75 2.63 -22.37 10.25
CA PRO A 75 4.00 -22.31 10.78
C PRO A 75 4.62 -20.91 10.65
N ALA A 76 5.45 -20.51 11.60
CA ALA A 76 6.12 -19.20 11.59
C ALA A 76 6.99 -19.00 10.33
N GLU A 77 7.61 -20.07 9.85
CA GLU A 77 8.41 -20.06 8.61
C GLU A 77 7.56 -19.64 7.40
N LEU A 78 6.33 -20.14 7.29
CA LEU A 78 5.42 -19.79 6.21
C LEU A 78 5.02 -18.31 6.27
N GLU A 79 4.76 -17.76 7.47
CA GLU A 79 4.52 -16.32 7.63
C GLU A 79 5.76 -15.48 7.28
N GLN A 80 6.96 -15.93 7.65
CA GLN A 80 8.20 -15.26 7.25
C GLN A 80 8.35 -15.20 5.73
N HIS A 81 8.05 -16.28 5.02
CA HIS A 81 8.09 -16.29 3.54
C HIS A 81 7.08 -15.31 2.94
N ARG A 82 5.87 -15.21 3.50
CA ARG A 82 4.87 -14.22 3.08
C ARG A 82 5.40 -12.81 3.25
N ASP A 83 5.97 -12.50 4.41
CA ASP A 83 6.50 -11.18 4.71
C ASP A 83 7.67 -10.81 3.80
N GLN A 84 8.60 -11.73 3.54
CA GLN A 84 9.69 -11.52 2.58
C GLN A 84 9.16 -11.19 1.18
N MET A 85 8.19 -11.97 0.72
CA MET A 85 7.60 -11.79 -0.60
C MET A 85 6.84 -10.46 -0.72
N LEU A 86 6.12 -10.04 0.32
CA LEU A 86 5.45 -8.74 0.36
C LEU A 86 6.44 -7.57 0.46
N ARG A 87 7.58 -7.73 1.14
CA ARG A 87 8.68 -6.74 1.12
C ARG A 87 9.27 -6.56 -0.28
N LEU A 88 9.43 -7.65 -1.03
CA LEU A 88 9.87 -7.58 -2.44
C LEU A 88 8.83 -6.91 -3.34
N GLU A 89 7.54 -7.18 -3.15
CA GLU A 89 6.45 -6.49 -3.87
C GLU A 89 6.47 -4.99 -3.53
N LEU A 90 6.67 -4.63 -2.26
CA LEU A 90 6.76 -3.24 -1.82
C LEU A 90 7.98 -2.53 -2.40
N LEU A 91 9.16 -3.17 -2.40
CA LEU A 91 10.37 -2.62 -3.03
C LEU A 91 10.17 -2.39 -4.53
N HIS A 92 9.55 -3.34 -5.23
CA HIS A 92 9.27 -3.21 -6.67
C HIS A 92 8.42 -1.98 -6.99
N GLU A 93 7.34 -1.78 -6.24
CA GLU A 93 6.42 -0.65 -6.43
C GLU A 93 7.09 0.69 -6.10
N HIS A 94 7.87 0.76 -5.01
CA HIS A 94 8.59 1.99 -4.65
C HIS A 94 9.69 2.34 -5.65
N LEU A 95 10.43 1.36 -6.15
CA LEU A 95 11.41 1.59 -7.22
C LEU A 95 10.71 2.09 -8.49
N TRP A 96 9.52 1.59 -8.81
CA TRP A 96 8.75 2.11 -9.94
C TRP A 96 8.37 3.59 -9.75
N THR A 97 7.96 3.97 -8.53
CA THR A 97 7.72 5.38 -8.20
C THR A 97 8.97 6.24 -8.35
N LEU A 98 10.10 5.83 -7.74
CA LEU A 98 11.34 6.63 -7.72
C LEU A 98 12.08 6.67 -9.06
N LEU A 99 12.06 5.58 -9.84
CA LEU A 99 12.84 5.47 -11.08
C LEU A 99 12.06 5.87 -12.32
N VAL A 100 10.72 5.74 -12.31
CA VAL A 100 9.91 5.88 -13.53
C VAL A 100 8.82 6.93 -13.39
N GLN A 101 7.98 6.87 -12.35
CA GLN A 101 6.78 7.72 -12.30
C GLN A 101 7.06 9.16 -11.87
N LEU A 102 7.88 9.32 -10.82
CA LEU A 102 8.16 10.61 -10.21
C LEU A 102 9.13 11.48 -11.03
N PRO A 103 10.27 10.98 -11.54
CA PRO A 103 11.28 11.84 -12.18
C PRO A 103 10.72 12.71 -13.32
N PRO A 104 9.96 12.19 -14.31
CA PRO A 104 9.46 13.01 -15.40
C PRO A 104 8.52 14.13 -14.96
N ARG A 105 7.77 13.92 -13.86
CA ARG A 105 6.86 14.94 -13.29
C ARG A 105 7.60 16.03 -12.54
N LEU A 106 8.86 15.80 -12.19
CA LEU A 106 9.76 16.76 -11.58
C LEU A 106 10.75 17.37 -12.58
N GLY A 107 10.62 17.05 -13.88
CA GLY A 107 11.55 17.51 -14.93
C GLY A 107 12.88 16.75 -14.96
N LEU A 108 12.96 15.57 -14.32
CA LEU A 108 14.12 14.69 -14.30
C LEU A 108 13.95 13.50 -15.26
N PRO A 109 15.03 12.95 -15.82
CA PRO A 109 14.93 11.79 -16.70
C PRO A 109 14.55 10.52 -15.92
N PRO A 110 13.67 9.66 -16.45
CA PRO A 110 13.39 8.37 -15.84
C PRO A 110 14.56 7.41 -16.05
N ARG A 111 14.82 6.53 -15.07
CA ARG A 111 15.82 5.45 -15.14
C ARG A 111 15.16 4.13 -15.53
N THR A 112 14.58 4.07 -16.73
CA THR A 112 13.78 2.93 -17.21
C THR A 112 14.59 1.64 -17.33
N ASP A 113 15.85 1.71 -17.75
CA ASP A 113 16.74 0.54 -17.84
C ASP A 113 17.02 -0.07 -16.47
N CYS A 114 17.35 0.77 -15.48
CA CYS A 114 17.54 0.36 -14.09
C CYS A 114 16.27 -0.29 -13.52
N MET A 115 15.10 0.28 -13.80
CA MET A 115 13.82 -0.30 -13.39
C MET A 115 13.51 -1.63 -14.11
N ALA A 116 13.88 -1.77 -15.38
CA ALA A 116 13.68 -3.01 -16.14
C ALA A 116 14.51 -4.16 -15.55
N GLU A 117 15.78 -3.88 -15.21
CA GLU A 117 16.66 -4.82 -14.49
C GLU A 117 16.07 -5.18 -13.12
N ALA A 118 15.77 -4.18 -12.29
CA ALA A 118 15.16 -4.39 -10.97
C ALA A 118 13.87 -5.21 -11.06
N SER A 119 13.04 -4.93 -12.06
CA SER A 119 11.80 -5.67 -12.32
C SER A 119 12.06 -7.12 -12.68
N GLN A 120 13.07 -7.41 -13.51
CA GLN A 120 13.43 -8.79 -13.86
C GLN A 120 13.90 -9.56 -12.63
N ILE A 121 14.80 -8.96 -11.85
CA ILE A 121 15.38 -9.55 -10.63
C ILE A 121 14.29 -9.81 -9.59
N LEU A 122 13.51 -8.80 -9.22
CA LEU A 122 12.47 -8.92 -8.21
C LEU A 122 11.35 -9.88 -8.64
N ARG A 123 10.96 -9.89 -9.93
CA ARG A 123 9.98 -10.88 -10.43
C ARG A 123 10.54 -12.30 -10.40
N CYS A 124 11.80 -12.51 -10.76
CA CYS A 124 12.44 -13.83 -10.66
C CYS A 124 12.46 -14.32 -9.20
N ALA A 125 12.89 -13.47 -8.27
CA ALA A 125 12.91 -13.78 -6.84
C ALA A 125 11.50 -14.14 -6.33
N MET A 126 10.51 -13.29 -6.59
CA MET A 126 9.13 -13.54 -6.17
C MET A 126 8.51 -14.75 -6.87
N SER A 127 8.82 -15.03 -8.15
CA SER A 127 8.28 -16.21 -8.86
C SER A 127 8.87 -17.51 -8.31
N GLY A 128 10.11 -17.49 -7.83
CA GLY A 128 10.70 -18.60 -7.09
C GLY A 128 9.94 -18.91 -5.79
N MET A 129 9.43 -17.87 -5.12
CA MET A 129 8.58 -17.99 -3.93
C MET A 129 7.14 -18.42 -4.26
N ASP A 130 6.61 -18.04 -5.44
CA ASP A 130 5.23 -18.30 -5.88
C ASP A 130 5.02 -19.72 -6.44
N ARG A 131 6.07 -20.35 -7.00
CA ARG A 131 6.02 -21.71 -7.58
C ARG A 131 5.88 -22.83 -6.56
N ARG A 132 6.19 -22.56 -5.30
CA ARG A 132 5.94 -23.46 -4.18
C ARG A 132 4.56 -23.06 -3.67
N SER A 133 3.62 -23.99 -3.50
CA SER A 133 2.24 -23.76 -3.01
C SER A 133 2.19 -23.27 -1.55
N VAL A 134 2.95 -22.24 -1.22
CA VAL A 134 3.41 -21.78 0.10
C VAL A 134 2.82 -20.39 0.38
N LEU A 135 1.77 -19.97 -0.33
CA LEU A 135 1.02 -18.76 0.03
C LEU A 135 -0.25 -19.08 0.77
N SER A 136 -0.65 -20.34 0.86
CA SER A 136 -1.82 -20.77 1.62
C SER A 136 -1.59 -22.13 2.27
N GLY A 137 -1.73 -22.19 3.58
CA GLY A 137 -1.75 -23.43 4.35
C GLY A 137 -2.92 -24.34 4.02
N ILE A 138 -3.98 -23.83 3.36
CA ILE A 138 -5.20 -24.59 3.06
C ILE A 138 -4.98 -25.71 2.03
N PHE A 139 -3.93 -25.64 1.21
CA PHE A 139 -3.61 -26.64 0.18
C PHE A 139 -2.51 -27.64 0.59
N GLY A 140 -2.10 -27.61 1.86
CA GLY A 140 -1.02 -28.44 2.39
C GLY A 140 0.36 -27.81 2.19
N ILE A 141 1.13 -27.76 3.27
CA ILE A 141 2.50 -27.23 3.28
C ILE A 141 3.42 -28.30 2.70
N LYS A 142 3.79 -28.19 1.43
CA LYS A 142 4.93 -28.96 0.91
C LYS A 142 6.20 -28.36 1.47
N ALA A 143 7.11 -29.21 1.95
CA ALA A 143 8.35 -28.85 2.63
C ALA A 143 8.99 -27.59 2.03
N VAL A 144 9.25 -26.62 2.90
CA VAL A 144 10.04 -25.43 2.59
C VAL A 144 11.44 -25.92 2.30
N ALA A 145 11.75 -26.21 1.03
CA ALA A 145 13.12 -26.45 0.62
C ALA A 145 13.89 -25.14 0.76
N ASP A 146 15.03 -25.18 1.43
CA ASP A 146 15.93 -24.03 1.56
C ASP A 146 16.27 -23.40 0.20
N ASP A 147 16.63 -22.11 0.30
CA ASP A 147 17.14 -21.22 -0.72
C ASP A 147 16.12 -20.59 -1.70
N LEU A 148 16.07 -19.24 -1.62
CA LEU A 148 15.93 -18.36 -2.79
C LEU A 148 16.80 -18.95 -3.91
N PRO A 149 16.34 -19.04 -5.17
CA PRO A 149 17.14 -19.67 -6.22
C PRO A 149 18.56 -19.09 -6.23
N ALA A 150 19.55 -19.95 -5.92
CA ALA A 150 20.98 -19.62 -5.77
C ALA A 150 21.64 -18.98 -7.02
N VAL A 151 20.86 -18.78 -8.09
CA VAL A 151 21.29 -18.25 -9.38
C VAL A 151 21.43 -16.73 -9.36
N MET A 152 20.88 -16.03 -8.36
CA MET A 152 20.91 -14.57 -8.31
C MET A 152 21.35 -14.04 -6.95
N ASP A 153 22.50 -13.37 -6.92
CA ASP A 153 23.02 -12.71 -5.72
C ASP A 153 22.24 -11.41 -5.47
N LEU A 154 21.09 -11.55 -4.81
CA LEU A 154 20.24 -10.42 -4.42
C LEU A 154 20.96 -9.43 -3.51
N ALA A 155 21.91 -9.90 -2.70
CA ALA A 155 22.68 -9.05 -1.81
C ALA A 155 23.64 -8.15 -2.61
N ALA A 156 24.39 -8.73 -3.55
CA ALA A 156 25.27 -7.96 -4.42
C ALA A 156 24.48 -6.96 -5.30
N TRP A 157 23.36 -7.38 -5.90
CA TRP A 157 22.49 -6.48 -6.66
C TRP A 157 21.97 -5.34 -5.79
N ALA A 158 21.46 -5.64 -4.59
CA ALA A 158 20.92 -4.62 -3.69
C ALA A 158 22.00 -3.62 -3.26
N GLY A 159 23.24 -4.08 -3.03
CA GLY A 159 24.39 -3.22 -2.76
C GLY A 159 24.71 -2.28 -3.92
N GLN A 160 24.76 -2.79 -5.15
CA GLN A 160 25.01 -1.98 -6.35
C GLN A 160 23.92 -0.93 -6.57
N LEU A 161 22.65 -1.34 -6.42
CA LEU A 161 21.52 -0.43 -6.53
C LEU A 161 21.56 0.63 -5.42
N TYR A 162 21.87 0.24 -4.19
CA TYR A 162 21.98 1.16 -3.06
C TYR A 162 22.99 2.27 -3.35
N GLU A 163 24.19 1.90 -3.81
CA GLU A 163 25.22 2.87 -4.21
C GLU A 163 24.70 3.80 -5.31
N SER A 164 24.07 3.26 -6.37
CA SER A 164 23.53 4.05 -7.47
C SER A 164 22.47 5.08 -7.06
N LEU A 165 21.68 4.78 -6.02
CA LEU A 165 20.55 5.62 -5.59
C LEU A 165 20.90 6.60 -4.47
N PHE A 166 21.85 6.23 -3.58
CA PHE A 166 22.05 6.91 -2.30
C PHE A 166 23.48 7.35 -2.01
N THR A 167 24.47 7.04 -2.86
CA THR A 167 25.86 7.43 -2.64
C THR A 167 26.41 8.31 -3.77
N GLY A 168 27.50 9.02 -3.46
CA GLY A 168 28.05 10.07 -4.32
C GLY A 168 27.40 11.44 -4.11
N GLY A 169 28.02 12.48 -4.67
CA GLY A 169 27.41 13.82 -4.67
C GLY A 169 26.25 13.88 -5.67
N ASN A 170 25.13 14.45 -5.25
CA ASN A 170 23.88 14.53 -6.04
C ASN A 170 23.37 13.14 -6.47
N CYS A 171 23.22 12.22 -5.51
CA CYS A 171 22.58 10.93 -5.79
C CYS A 171 21.10 11.13 -6.21
N LEU A 172 20.47 10.10 -6.80
CA LEU A 172 19.09 10.21 -7.26
C LEU A 172 18.14 10.65 -6.13
N ALA A 173 18.34 10.13 -4.92
CA ALA A 173 17.51 10.51 -3.78
C ALA A 173 17.60 12.01 -3.48
N ASP A 174 18.81 12.60 -3.52
CA ASP A 174 19.02 14.03 -3.30
C ASP A 174 18.38 14.88 -4.42
N GLU A 175 18.52 14.45 -5.67
CA GLU A 175 17.90 15.11 -6.83
C GLU A 175 16.37 15.13 -6.72
N LEU A 176 15.77 13.98 -6.36
CA LEU A 176 14.33 13.87 -6.17
C LEU A 176 13.84 14.72 -5.00
N VAL A 177 14.56 14.73 -3.88
CA VAL A 177 14.23 15.54 -2.70
C VAL A 177 14.32 17.03 -3.02
N ALA A 178 15.36 17.45 -3.74
CA ALA A 178 15.55 18.84 -4.16
C ALA A 178 14.48 19.28 -5.18
N ALA A 179 14.18 18.45 -6.18
CA ALA A 179 13.18 18.79 -7.19
C ALA A 179 11.75 18.79 -6.62
N THR A 180 11.44 17.85 -5.71
CA THR A 180 10.15 17.82 -4.99
C THR A 180 9.96 19.06 -4.13
N ARG A 181 11.04 19.52 -3.47
CA ARG A 181 11.03 20.74 -2.66
C ARG A 181 10.52 21.97 -3.42
N LEU A 182 10.85 22.08 -4.70
CA LEU A 182 10.46 23.21 -5.56
C LEU A 182 8.96 23.19 -5.92
N GLN A 183 8.36 22.00 -5.94
CA GLN A 183 6.95 21.79 -6.25
C GLN A 183 6.05 21.78 -5.00
N ASP A 184 6.64 21.54 -3.84
CA ASP A 184 5.92 21.38 -2.58
C ASP A 184 5.33 22.70 -2.06
N TRP A 185 4.35 22.59 -1.17
CA TRP A 185 3.72 23.69 -0.48
C TRP A 185 3.42 23.31 0.97
N ARG A 186 3.13 24.32 1.78
CA ARG A 186 2.72 24.13 3.18
C ARG A 186 1.22 24.19 3.32
N SER A 187 0.68 23.35 4.18
CA SER A 187 -0.73 23.38 4.59
C SER A 187 -0.87 23.06 6.08
N ASP A 188 -2.11 23.07 6.58
CA ASP A 188 -2.46 22.62 7.93
C ASP A 188 -2.57 21.07 8.00
N TYR A 189 -2.00 20.37 7.01
CA TYR A 189 -1.96 18.93 6.96
C TYR A 189 -1.20 18.33 8.14
N HIS A 190 -1.83 17.30 8.70
CA HIS A 190 -1.31 16.40 9.71
C HIS A 190 -1.87 15.01 9.43
N LEU A 191 -1.21 13.97 9.93
CA LEU A 191 -1.69 12.61 9.76
C LEU A 191 -3.06 12.44 10.46
N CYS A 192 -4.02 11.87 9.76
CA CYS A 192 -5.37 11.61 10.28
C CYS A 192 -5.59 10.11 10.53
N GLY A 193 -6.30 9.78 11.62
CA GLY A 193 -6.80 8.42 11.87
C GLY A 193 -5.72 7.34 12.11
N VAL A 194 -4.55 7.71 12.63
CA VAL A 194 -3.38 6.78 12.77
C VAL A 194 -3.50 5.77 13.90
N GLN A 195 -4.56 5.80 14.71
CA GLN A 195 -4.77 4.88 15.84
C GLN A 195 -4.81 3.42 15.36
N SER A 196 -4.34 2.47 16.17
CA SER A 196 -4.47 1.04 15.87
C SER A 196 -5.93 0.62 15.82
N PHE A 197 -6.23 -0.39 14.99
CA PHE A 197 -7.58 -0.98 14.95
C PHE A 197 -7.78 -1.90 16.16
N SER A 198 -8.91 -1.72 16.84
CA SER A 198 -9.47 -2.74 17.73
C SER A 198 -10.23 -3.73 16.86
N GLY A 199 -9.97 -5.04 17.05
CA GLY A 199 -10.58 -6.07 16.22
C GLY A 199 -12.09 -6.12 16.34
N GLU A 200 -12.60 -6.14 17.56
CA GLU A 200 -14.05 -6.17 17.84
C GLU A 200 -14.76 -4.95 17.26
N ASP A 201 -14.18 -3.75 17.44
CA ASP A 201 -14.76 -2.52 16.90
C ASP A 201 -14.75 -2.55 15.37
N LEU A 202 -13.67 -3.05 14.75
CA LEU A 202 -13.58 -3.13 13.29
C LEU A 202 -14.59 -4.11 12.72
N VAL A 203 -14.79 -5.27 13.36
CA VAL A 203 -15.85 -6.22 13.01
C VAL A 203 -17.22 -5.57 13.15
N SER A 204 -17.48 -4.87 14.27
CA SER A 204 -18.73 -4.16 14.51
C SER A 204 -19.03 -3.14 13.42
N ARG A 205 -18.03 -2.36 12.99
CA ARG A 205 -18.16 -1.38 11.89
C ARG A 205 -18.41 -2.04 10.54
N LEU A 206 -17.69 -3.12 10.22
CA LEU A 206 -17.89 -3.88 8.98
C LEU A 206 -19.31 -4.45 8.85
N ILE A 207 -19.87 -4.95 9.96
CA ILE A 207 -21.22 -5.54 9.99
C ILE A 207 -22.30 -4.44 10.03
N GLY A 208 -22.10 -3.41 10.84
CA GLY A 208 -23.11 -2.39 11.13
C GLY A 208 -23.23 -1.26 10.11
N ASP A 209 -22.22 -1.05 9.26
CA ASP A 209 -22.18 0.05 8.31
C ASP A 209 -21.75 -0.44 6.90
N PRO A 210 -22.71 -0.65 5.98
CA PRO A 210 -22.41 -1.04 4.61
C PRO A 210 -21.56 -0.04 3.82
N ALA A 211 -21.56 1.24 4.20
CA ALA A 211 -20.76 2.27 3.53
C ALA A 211 -19.29 2.26 3.98
N PHE A 212 -19.00 1.67 5.14
CA PHE A 212 -17.67 1.65 5.73
C PHE A 212 -16.60 1.05 4.80
N SER A 213 -16.93 0.03 4.00
CA SER A 213 -15.95 -0.54 3.05
C SER A 213 -15.59 0.36 1.86
N HIS A 214 -16.30 1.47 1.66
CA HIS A 214 -16.11 2.37 0.52
C HIS A 214 -15.67 3.78 0.95
N GLN A 215 -16.14 4.24 2.10
CA GLN A 215 -15.75 5.52 2.70
C GLN A 215 -15.45 5.28 4.18
N PRO A 216 -14.35 4.55 4.47
CA PRO A 216 -14.06 4.14 5.82
C PRO A 216 -13.68 5.34 6.70
N GLN A 217 -14.29 5.40 7.88
CA GLN A 217 -13.95 6.34 8.95
C GLN A 217 -13.72 5.59 10.25
N TRP A 218 -12.56 5.79 10.84
CA TRP A 218 -12.18 5.19 12.11
C TRP A 218 -12.28 6.23 13.22
N GLN A 219 -13.00 5.91 14.31
CA GLN A 219 -13.28 6.86 15.40
C GLN A 219 -13.86 8.20 14.88
N GLN A 220 -14.77 8.12 13.89
CA GLN A 220 -15.40 9.28 13.22
C GLN A 220 -14.44 10.19 12.46
N GLN A 221 -13.23 9.73 12.15
CA GLN A 221 -12.26 10.46 11.33
C GLN A 221 -11.86 9.67 10.09
N PRO A 222 -11.67 10.33 8.94
CA PRO A 222 -10.91 9.77 7.84
C PRO A 222 -9.51 9.37 8.29
N ARG A 223 -8.93 8.40 7.60
CA ARG A 223 -7.61 7.88 7.94
C ARG A 223 -6.68 7.90 6.73
N GLU A 224 -5.42 8.18 6.98
CA GLU A 224 -4.34 7.95 6.02
C GLU A 224 -3.59 6.66 6.33
N THR A 225 -3.08 6.01 5.29
CA THR A 225 -2.24 4.81 5.36
C THR A 225 -1.12 4.89 4.31
N GLY A 226 -0.09 4.06 4.44
CA GLY A 226 1.04 4.04 3.50
C GLY A 226 2.36 4.46 4.14
N ALA A 227 3.38 4.65 3.30
CA ALA A 227 4.75 4.87 3.74
C ALA A 227 4.86 6.08 4.70
N VAL A 228 4.13 7.17 4.42
CA VAL A 228 4.17 8.38 5.26
C VAL A 228 3.72 8.13 6.70
N VAL A 229 2.74 7.25 6.90
CA VAL A 229 2.26 6.85 8.24
C VAL A 229 3.25 5.89 8.90
N ARG A 230 3.75 4.90 8.15
CA ARG A 230 4.72 3.91 8.69
C ARG A 230 6.05 4.53 9.10
N GLN A 231 6.46 5.59 8.40
CA GLN A 231 7.71 6.30 8.66
C GLN A 231 7.51 7.61 9.44
N ALA A 232 6.31 7.86 9.98
CA ALA A 232 5.96 9.14 10.61
C ALA A 232 6.90 9.53 11.76
N ASP A 233 7.37 8.55 12.54
CA ASP A 233 8.26 8.76 13.68
C ASP A 233 9.74 8.94 13.28
N ARG A 234 10.09 8.78 11.99
CA ARG A 234 11.45 8.98 11.51
C ARG A 234 11.74 10.46 11.38
N ALA A 235 12.85 10.90 11.96
CA ALA A 235 13.24 12.31 12.04
C ALA A 235 12.99 13.15 10.76
N PRO A 236 13.44 12.75 9.54
CA PRO A 236 13.20 13.57 8.36
C PRO A 236 11.72 13.66 7.95
N VAL A 237 10.96 12.57 8.11
CA VAL A 237 9.52 12.54 7.81
C VAL A 237 8.74 13.32 8.86
N PHE A 238 9.01 13.08 10.14
CA PHE A 238 8.43 13.80 11.27
C PHE A 238 8.63 15.31 11.12
N GLN A 239 9.87 15.75 10.85
CA GLN A 239 10.18 17.17 10.66
C GLN A 239 9.44 17.77 9.47
N ALA A 240 9.34 17.04 8.35
CA ALA A 240 8.59 17.51 7.18
C ALA A 240 7.09 17.65 7.49
N LEU A 241 6.49 16.71 8.22
CA LEU A 241 5.12 16.77 8.70
C LEU A 241 4.89 17.96 9.64
N GLN A 242 5.76 18.18 10.63
CA GLN A 242 5.66 19.31 11.56
C GLN A 242 5.77 20.68 10.87
N GLN A 243 6.44 20.74 9.71
CA GLN A 243 6.54 21.95 8.90
C GLN A 243 5.37 22.14 7.93
N GLY A 244 4.39 21.23 7.93
CA GLY A 244 3.19 21.28 7.08
C GLY A 244 3.44 20.93 5.61
N TRP A 245 4.57 20.30 5.27
CA TRP A 245 4.88 19.94 3.88
C TRP A 245 3.92 18.86 3.36
N CYS A 246 3.53 18.96 2.09
CA CYS A 246 2.55 18.06 1.49
C CYS A 246 3.20 16.95 0.66
N LEU A 247 4.27 17.25 -0.08
CA LEU A 247 4.96 16.28 -0.94
C LEU A 247 6.17 15.65 -0.24
N GLN A 248 7.01 16.44 0.42
CA GLN A 248 8.25 15.98 1.03
C GLN A 248 8.10 14.82 2.01
N PRO A 249 7.15 14.79 2.97
CA PRO A 249 7.07 13.67 3.91
C PRO A 249 6.74 12.34 3.20
N ARG A 250 6.01 12.39 2.07
CA ARG A 250 5.68 11.20 1.27
C ARG A 250 6.90 10.68 0.53
N LEU A 251 7.63 11.57 -0.15
CA LEU A 251 8.88 11.18 -0.83
C LEU A 251 9.92 10.63 0.17
N LEU A 252 10.15 11.34 1.28
CA LEU A 252 11.12 10.93 2.30
C LEU A 252 10.76 9.56 2.88
N ALA A 253 9.48 9.28 3.10
CA ALA A 253 9.05 7.97 3.57
C ALA A 253 9.35 6.85 2.56
N ILE A 254 9.07 7.06 1.26
CA ILE A 254 9.38 6.08 0.20
C ILE A 254 10.90 5.86 0.10
N VAL A 255 11.68 6.94 0.14
CA VAL A 255 13.16 6.90 0.13
C VAL A 255 13.69 6.07 1.30
N LEU A 256 13.19 6.30 2.51
CA LEU A 256 13.59 5.53 3.69
C LEU A 256 13.20 4.06 3.60
N GLU A 257 12.01 3.74 3.08
CA GLU A 257 11.58 2.34 2.90
C GLU A 257 12.46 1.62 1.87
N VAL A 258 12.78 2.24 0.73
CA VAL A 258 13.71 1.67 -0.26
C VAL A 258 15.09 1.48 0.33
N GLN A 259 15.60 2.48 1.06
CA GLN A 259 16.90 2.39 1.71
C GLN A 259 16.97 1.22 2.70
N TRP A 260 15.92 1.03 3.50
CA TRP A 260 15.83 -0.08 4.44
C TRP A 260 15.72 -1.43 3.72
N LEU A 261 14.88 -1.55 2.70
CA LEU A 261 14.68 -2.80 1.95
C LEU A 261 15.95 -3.26 1.23
N LEU A 262 16.71 -2.34 0.63
CA LEU A 262 17.98 -2.68 0.01
C LEU A 262 19.03 -3.13 1.04
N LYS A 263 19.07 -2.50 2.22
CA LYS A 263 19.92 -2.94 3.34
C LYS A 263 19.50 -4.32 3.86
N TRP A 264 18.20 -4.60 3.94
CA TRP A 264 17.67 -5.90 4.32
C TRP A 264 18.07 -7.00 3.33
N LEU A 265 18.01 -6.72 2.02
CA LEU A 265 18.51 -7.65 0.99
C LEU A 265 20.03 -7.84 1.05
N LEU A 266 20.78 -6.75 1.23
CA LEU A 266 22.24 -6.78 1.39
C LEU A 266 22.67 -7.62 2.60
N ALA A 267 21.89 -7.60 3.69
CA ALA A 267 22.12 -8.43 4.87
C ALA A 267 21.73 -9.92 4.70
N GLY A 268 21.37 -10.33 3.48
CA GLY A 268 21.09 -11.72 3.10
C GLY A 268 19.63 -12.15 3.26
N ALA A 269 18.69 -11.20 3.40
CA ALA A 269 17.23 -11.41 3.50
C ALA A 269 16.72 -12.37 4.62
N SER A 270 17.64 -13.05 5.32
CA SER A 270 17.38 -14.07 6.36
C SER A 270 17.66 -13.55 7.77
N ARG A 271 18.47 -12.50 7.89
CA ARG A 271 18.67 -11.79 9.17
C ARG A 271 17.54 -10.77 9.35
N ALA A 272 16.48 -11.22 10.02
CA ALA A 272 15.87 -10.53 11.17
C ALA A 272 14.41 -10.96 11.37
N ALA A 273 14.18 -11.83 12.35
CA ALA A 273 12.87 -12.05 12.95
C ALA A 273 12.97 -12.17 14.49
N THR A 274 13.98 -11.52 15.10
CA THR A 274 14.12 -11.45 16.55
C THR A 274 14.24 -9.99 16.99
N GLY A 275 13.14 -9.24 16.91
CA GLY A 275 13.04 -7.88 17.43
C GLY A 275 12.23 -6.91 16.56
N LYS A 276 11.62 -5.91 17.18
CA LYS A 276 11.18 -4.67 16.52
C LYS A 276 12.44 -3.98 15.99
N GLU A 277 12.80 -4.19 14.73
CA GLU A 277 13.95 -3.50 14.16
C GLU A 277 13.66 -2.00 14.05
N ASP A 278 14.62 -1.19 14.50
CA ASP A 278 14.64 0.24 14.24
C ASP A 278 14.69 0.50 12.73
N GLY A 279 13.56 0.87 12.16
CA GLY A 279 13.43 1.26 10.75
C GLY A 279 12.70 0.24 9.89
N GLY A 280 12.33 -0.91 10.47
CA GLY A 280 11.66 -1.98 9.76
C GLY A 280 10.29 -1.59 9.22
N VAL A 281 9.99 -2.00 7.98
CA VAL A 281 8.62 -1.94 7.46
C VAL A 281 7.84 -3.12 8.05
N ASN A 282 6.96 -2.83 9.00
CA ASN A 282 6.06 -3.85 9.53
C ASN A 282 4.94 -4.11 8.51
N ILE A 283 5.11 -5.17 7.72
CA ILE A 283 4.18 -5.56 6.65
C ILE A 283 2.92 -6.25 7.21
N SER A 284 3.05 -6.86 8.39
CA SER A 284 2.07 -7.76 8.96
C SER A 284 1.79 -7.33 10.40
N ASN A 285 0.65 -6.67 10.63
CA ASN A 285 0.19 -6.33 11.99
C ASN A 285 -0.38 -7.55 12.75
N GLY A 286 -0.06 -8.77 12.31
CA GLY A 286 -0.65 -10.01 12.82
C GLY A 286 -2.11 -10.21 12.37
N ASN A 287 -2.64 -11.40 12.66
CA ASN A 287 -4.07 -11.65 12.52
C ASN A 287 -4.82 -10.84 13.57
N ILE A 288 -5.93 -10.23 13.18
CA ILE A 288 -6.83 -9.60 14.14
C ILE A 288 -7.74 -10.70 14.65
N GLU A 289 -7.51 -11.16 15.88
CA GLU A 289 -8.34 -12.20 16.49
C GLU A 289 -9.80 -11.74 16.54
N SER A 290 -10.67 -12.57 16.00
CA SER A 290 -12.12 -12.40 16.06
C SER A 290 -12.66 -13.29 17.17
N ALA A 291 -13.53 -12.74 18.02
CA ALA A 291 -14.22 -13.49 19.06
C ALA A 291 -15.18 -14.57 18.50
N SER A 292 -15.50 -14.53 17.20
CA SER A 292 -16.40 -15.48 16.54
C SER A 292 -15.65 -16.43 15.60
N PRO A 293 -15.84 -17.76 15.72
CA PRO A 293 -15.22 -18.73 14.81
C PRO A 293 -15.77 -18.65 13.37
N ARG A 294 -16.85 -17.88 13.16
CA ARG A 294 -17.46 -17.66 11.83
C ARG A 294 -17.02 -16.36 11.18
N PHE A 295 -16.16 -15.59 11.84
CA PHE A 295 -15.64 -14.34 11.32
C PHE A 295 -14.12 -14.37 11.34
N ALA A 296 -13.49 -14.00 10.22
CA ALA A 296 -12.06 -13.85 10.11
C ALA A 296 -11.70 -12.46 9.60
N LEU A 297 -10.58 -11.95 10.09
CA LEU A 297 -10.10 -10.61 9.81
C LEU A 297 -8.58 -10.61 9.68
N THR A 298 -8.06 -9.91 8.68
CA THR A 298 -6.62 -9.71 8.53
C THR A 298 -6.32 -8.32 8.03
N GLN A 299 -5.19 -7.79 8.47
CA GLN A 299 -4.62 -6.53 8.00
C GLN A 299 -3.18 -6.79 7.53
N LEU A 300 -2.82 -6.17 6.42
CA LEU A 300 -1.43 -6.11 5.96
C LEU A 300 -1.14 -4.75 5.32
N GLU A 301 0.14 -4.42 5.23
CA GLU A 301 0.62 -3.21 4.58
C GLU A 301 1.09 -3.52 3.15
N THR A 302 0.76 -2.62 2.23
CA THR A 302 1.24 -2.63 0.85
C THR A 302 2.02 -1.34 0.57
N ALA A 303 2.68 -1.26 -0.59
CA ALA A 303 3.28 -0.01 -1.07
C ALA A 303 2.27 1.15 -1.16
N ARG A 304 0.98 0.83 -1.36
CA ARG A 304 -0.13 1.77 -1.52
C ARG A 304 -0.83 2.11 -0.20
N GLY A 305 -0.53 1.38 0.88
CA GLY A 305 -1.13 1.52 2.21
C GLY A 305 -1.78 0.27 2.76
N GLY A 306 -2.63 0.43 3.77
CA GLY A 306 -3.23 -0.67 4.52
C GLY A 306 -4.34 -1.40 3.76
N LEU A 307 -4.24 -2.73 3.69
CA LEU A 307 -5.24 -3.62 3.10
C LEU A 307 -5.90 -4.46 4.20
N ILE A 308 -7.23 -4.48 4.22
CA ILE A 308 -8.01 -5.28 5.18
C ILE A 308 -8.94 -6.22 4.43
N HIS A 309 -8.92 -7.50 4.81
CA HIS A 309 -9.92 -8.48 4.40
C HIS A 309 -10.70 -8.95 5.61
N GLY A 310 -12.02 -8.93 5.50
CA GLY A 310 -12.94 -9.49 6.49
C GLY A 310 -13.87 -10.50 5.81
N VAL A 311 -14.16 -11.60 6.50
CA VAL A 311 -15.07 -12.64 5.97
C VAL A 311 -15.99 -13.13 7.08
N GLU A 312 -17.29 -13.20 6.78
CA GLU A 312 -18.31 -13.79 7.65
C GLU A 312 -18.91 -15.02 6.95
N LEU A 313 -18.92 -16.16 7.64
CA LEU A 313 -19.56 -17.39 7.18
C LEU A 313 -21.03 -17.45 7.60
N ASN A 314 -21.85 -17.98 6.70
CA ASN A 314 -23.24 -18.33 6.97
C ASN A 314 -23.29 -19.45 8.03
N PRO A 315 -24.13 -19.30 9.07
CA PRO A 315 -24.17 -20.23 10.19
C PRO A 315 -24.69 -21.63 9.84
N GLU A 316 -25.42 -21.79 8.73
CA GLU A 316 -26.07 -23.04 8.34
C GLU A 316 -25.33 -23.81 7.24
N ARG A 317 -24.57 -23.11 6.37
CA ARG A 317 -24.08 -23.69 5.11
C ARG A 317 -22.56 -23.65 4.90
N GLU A 318 -21.78 -23.18 5.90
CA GLU A 318 -20.31 -22.98 5.81
C GLU A 318 -19.86 -22.26 4.52
N ARG A 319 -20.70 -21.36 4.04
CA ARG A 319 -20.49 -20.55 2.84
C ARG A 319 -20.35 -19.10 3.23
N ILE A 320 -19.66 -18.31 2.41
CA ILE A 320 -19.47 -16.89 2.66
C ILE A 320 -20.84 -16.19 2.65
N ALA A 321 -21.21 -15.61 3.79
CA ALA A 321 -22.33 -14.70 3.91
C ALA A 321 -21.94 -13.29 3.44
N ARG A 322 -20.77 -12.81 3.89
CA ARG A 322 -20.23 -11.50 3.53
C ARG A 322 -18.71 -11.55 3.39
N TYR A 323 -18.20 -10.77 2.45
CA TYR A 323 -16.77 -10.58 2.23
C TYR A 323 -16.50 -9.08 2.06
N TRP A 324 -15.61 -8.54 2.88
CA TRP A 324 -15.19 -7.15 2.83
C TRP A 324 -13.73 -7.05 2.42
N ILE A 325 -13.44 -6.08 1.55
CA ILE A 325 -12.08 -5.68 1.19
C ILE A 325 -12.02 -4.17 1.29
N ILE A 326 -11.28 -3.66 2.26
CA ILE A 326 -10.97 -2.24 2.38
C ILE A 326 -9.59 -2.02 1.77
N ALA A 327 -9.56 -1.35 0.62
CA ALA A 327 -8.33 -1.08 -0.11
C ALA A 327 -7.66 0.20 0.41
N PRO A 328 -6.35 0.35 0.22
CA PRO A 328 -5.63 1.57 0.64
C PRO A 328 -6.21 2.86 0.05
N THR A 329 -6.72 2.78 -1.19
CA THR A 329 -7.37 3.91 -1.86
C THR A 329 -8.63 4.39 -1.15
N ASP A 330 -9.42 3.48 -0.55
CA ASP A 330 -10.65 3.85 0.13
C ASP A 330 -10.34 4.72 1.38
N TRP A 331 -9.21 4.45 2.06
CA TRP A 331 -8.70 5.28 3.14
C TRP A 331 -8.15 6.62 2.64
N ASN A 332 -7.14 6.55 1.75
CA ASN A 332 -6.34 7.71 1.38
C ASN A 332 -7.09 8.74 0.53
N PHE A 333 -8.12 8.31 -0.21
CA PHE A 333 -8.95 9.15 -1.08
C PHE A 333 -10.38 9.32 -0.57
N HIS A 334 -10.57 9.18 0.75
CA HIS A 334 -11.83 9.56 1.39
C HIS A 334 -12.17 11.03 1.05
N PRO A 335 -13.41 11.37 0.63
CA PRO A 335 -13.76 12.74 0.18
C PRO A 335 -13.49 13.85 1.20
N GLN A 336 -13.53 13.51 2.49
CA GLN A 336 -13.25 14.42 3.61
C GLN A 336 -11.85 14.20 4.23
N GLY A 337 -10.99 13.41 3.58
CA GLY A 337 -9.69 13.00 4.09
C GLY A 337 -8.56 14.01 3.87
N VAL A 338 -7.31 13.54 4.06
CA VAL A 338 -6.09 14.36 4.06
C VAL A 338 -5.85 15.14 2.76
N LEU A 339 -6.42 14.69 1.63
CA LEU A 339 -6.30 15.43 0.37
C LEU A 339 -6.99 16.80 0.45
N HIS A 340 -8.11 16.90 1.16
CA HIS A 340 -8.82 18.16 1.35
C HIS A 340 -7.95 19.18 2.11
N THR A 341 -7.34 18.77 3.22
CA THR A 341 -6.50 19.65 4.04
C THR A 341 -5.26 20.14 3.30
N MET A 342 -4.66 19.28 2.47
CA MET A 342 -3.50 19.68 1.67
C MET A 342 -3.88 20.64 0.55
N VAL A 343 -4.99 20.37 -0.15
CA VAL A 343 -5.42 21.15 -1.31
C VAL A 343 -5.96 22.52 -0.93
N GLU A 344 -6.52 22.68 0.28
CA GLU A 344 -7.04 23.96 0.76
C GLU A 344 -5.99 25.09 0.72
N LYS A 345 -4.73 24.77 1.05
CA LYS A 345 -3.61 25.71 1.04
C LYS A 345 -2.72 25.59 -0.18
N LEU A 346 -3.16 24.86 -1.22
CA LEU A 346 -2.46 24.84 -2.49
C LEU A 346 -2.31 26.29 -2.98
N PRO A 347 -1.13 26.79 -3.38
CA PRO A 347 -0.96 28.19 -3.74
C PRO A 347 -1.83 28.60 -4.94
N GLU A 348 -2.25 29.87 -4.96
CA GLU A 348 -2.81 30.50 -6.16
C GLU A 348 -1.70 30.72 -7.20
N THR A 349 -1.47 29.68 -8.00
CA THR A 349 -0.63 29.73 -9.19
C THR A 349 -1.49 29.61 -10.44
N GLU A 350 -0.86 29.73 -11.61
CA GLU A 350 -1.50 29.35 -12.87
C GLU A 350 -2.16 27.96 -12.72
N ALA A 351 -3.34 27.79 -13.32
CA ALA A 351 -4.16 26.59 -13.18
C ALA A 351 -3.37 25.30 -13.52
N GLU A 352 -2.49 25.39 -14.51
CA GLU A 352 -1.60 24.31 -14.92
C GLU A 352 -0.62 23.88 -13.81
N GLN A 353 -0.02 24.83 -13.09
CA GLN A 353 0.91 24.51 -11.99
C GLN A 353 0.18 23.89 -10.79
N ALA A 354 -1.03 24.38 -10.48
CA ALA A 354 -1.86 23.80 -9.43
C ALA A 354 -2.27 22.37 -9.78
N HIS A 355 -2.64 22.13 -11.04
CA HIS A 355 -2.95 20.80 -11.56
C HIS A 355 -1.74 19.86 -11.47
N GLN A 356 -0.55 20.32 -11.87
CA GLN A 356 0.68 19.53 -11.80
C GLN A 356 1.05 19.14 -10.36
N ARG A 357 0.94 20.08 -9.41
CA ARG A 357 1.17 19.81 -7.97
C ARG A 357 0.17 18.80 -7.41
N LEU A 358 -1.11 18.93 -7.76
CA LEU A 358 -2.13 17.98 -7.35
C LEU A 358 -1.88 16.59 -7.97
N ALA A 359 -1.52 16.53 -9.25
CA ALA A 359 -1.18 15.28 -9.92
C ALA A 359 0.08 14.62 -9.30
N LEU A 360 1.07 15.41 -8.87
CA LEU A 360 2.23 14.93 -8.11
C LEU A 360 1.81 14.32 -6.77
N LEU A 361 0.96 15.01 -6.01
CA LEU A 361 0.46 14.53 -4.72
C LEU A 361 -0.34 13.23 -4.86
N VAL A 362 -1.30 13.18 -5.78
CA VAL A 362 -2.12 12.00 -6.05
C VAL A 362 -1.25 10.82 -6.46
N MET A 363 -0.26 11.05 -7.32
CA MET A 363 0.71 10.01 -7.74
C MET A 363 1.51 9.47 -6.54
N MET A 364 2.01 10.34 -5.66
CA MET A 364 2.75 9.93 -4.46
C MET A 364 1.87 9.24 -3.41
N MET A 365 0.56 9.52 -3.38
CA MET A 365 -0.42 8.78 -2.58
C MET A 365 -0.77 7.41 -3.18
N ASN A 366 -0.30 7.13 -4.41
CA ASN A 366 -0.25 5.84 -5.09
C ASN A 366 -1.59 5.05 -5.07
N PRO A 367 -2.66 5.58 -5.69
CA PRO A 367 -3.95 4.89 -5.75
C PRO A 367 -3.85 3.54 -6.47
N CYS A 368 -4.70 2.59 -6.06
CA CYS A 368 -4.78 1.23 -6.61
C CYS A 368 -5.60 1.14 -7.89
N VAL A 369 -6.03 2.27 -8.45
CA VAL A 369 -6.92 2.38 -9.62
C VAL A 369 -6.38 3.45 -10.56
N GLY A 370 -6.86 3.45 -11.81
CA GLY A 370 -6.59 4.58 -12.71
C GLY A 370 -7.10 5.87 -12.09
N TRP A 371 -6.49 7.00 -12.42
CA TRP A 371 -6.93 8.28 -11.87
C TRP A 371 -6.71 9.40 -12.88
N GLU A 372 -7.52 10.43 -12.75
CA GLU A 372 -7.38 11.67 -13.47
C GLU A 372 -7.62 12.86 -12.55
N VAL A 373 -6.85 13.92 -12.78
CA VAL A 373 -7.09 15.23 -12.18
C VAL A 373 -7.70 16.10 -13.26
N GLN A 374 -8.74 16.87 -12.92
CA GLN A 374 -9.46 17.77 -13.83
C GLN A 374 -9.72 19.10 -13.13
N SER A 375 -9.92 20.16 -13.90
CA SER A 375 -10.39 21.42 -13.35
C SER A 375 -11.86 21.32 -12.94
N HIS A 376 -12.25 22.01 -11.87
CA HIS A 376 -13.66 22.24 -11.55
C HIS A 376 -14.25 23.15 -12.62
N ALA A 377 -15.37 22.74 -13.21
CA ALA A 377 -16.05 23.47 -14.27
C ALA A 377 -16.85 24.66 -13.72
#